data_AF-A0A1H3XUS1-F1
#
_entry.id   AF-A0A1H3XUS1-F1
#
_cell.length_a   1.000
_cell.length_b   1.000
_cell.length_c   1.000
_cell.angle_alpha   90.00
_cell.angle_beta   90.00
_cell.angle_gamma   90.00
#
_symmetry.space_group_name_H-M   'P 1'
#
loop_
_entity.id
_entity.type
_entity.pdbx_description
1 polymer ?
#
loop_
_entity_poly.entity_id
_entity_poly.type
_entity_poly.pdbx_seq_one_letter_code
_entity_poly.pdbx_strand_id
1 'polypeptide(L)'
;MAIKQLRGRGPTSLGMIIWLTGVWLLLWGDLSWGNIANGILLSLIISYLAPLPRLVTRFKIRPLAVIYLVVRFLYDVVVASFHVAKLVLKRADPTCAVARIQTRSHNDLYLTATAGLTTLVPGSVAIEALKHSGLLYVHVLDVDPDNPRASLDDFRASVVAQEERLLRAIASDDELLDAGYDTGWRCQGPSYFRPDAVGARLERKAAHD
;
A
#
# COMPACT_ATOMS: atom_id res chain seq x y z
N MET A 1 -24.84 -18.41 -19.74
CA MET A 1 -24.56 -17.02 -20.19
C MET A 1 -23.19 -16.50 -19.69
N ALA A 2 -22.19 -17.37 -19.46
CA ALA A 2 -20.90 -17.01 -18.86
C ALA A 2 -19.70 -17.10 -19.82
N ILE A 3 -19.92 -17.51 -21.08
CA ILE A 3 -18.84 -17.81 -22.04
C ILE A 3 -18.55 -16.63 -22.98
N LYS A 4 -19.46 -15.64 -23.07
CA LYS A 4 -19.37 -14.53 -24.03
C LYS A 4 -18.42 -13.39 -23.61
N GLN A 5 -17.92 -13.38 -22.36
CA GLN A 5 -16.94 -12.39 -21.90
C GLN A 5 -15.49 -12.68 -22.35
N LEU A 6 -15.24 -13.83 -22.98
CA LEU A 6 -13.90 -14.24 -23.44
C LEU A 6 -13.43 -13.58 -24.75
N ARG A 7 -14.25 -12.69 -25.33
CA ARG A 7 -14.05 -12.11 -26.67
C ARG A 7 -13.81 -10.60 -26.63
N GLY A 8 -12.76 -10.20 -25.92
CA GLY A 8 -12.21 -8.85 -25.88
C GLY A 8 -10.76 -8.83 -25.40
N ARG A 9 -10.01 -9.90 -25.73
CA ARG A 9 -8.69 -10.24 -25.18
C ARG A 9 -7.60 -9.34 -25.77
N GLY A 10 -7.34 -8.19 -25.13
CA GLY A 10 -6.08 -7.48 -25.31
C GLY A 10 -4.88 -8.33 -24.84
N PRO A 11 -3.67 -8.13 -25.37
CA PRO A 11 -2.53 -9.01 -25.17
C PRO A 11 -2.23 -9.20 -23.67
N THR A 12 -1.85 -10.42 -23.31
CA THR A 12 -1.18 -10.78 -22.06
C THR A 12 -0.15 -9.70 -21.76
N SER A 13 -0.22 -9.04 -20.58
CA SER A 13 0.71 -7.95 -20.31
C SER A 13 2.12 -8.52 -20.25
N LEU A 14 3.01 -8.00 -21.09
CA LEU A 14 4.41 -8.43 -21.14
C LEU A 14 5.06 -8.34 -19.75
N GLY A 15 4.70 -7.32 -18.97
CA GLY A 15 5.15 -7.16 -17.59
C GLY A 15 4.73 -8.31 -16.67
N MET A 16 3.52 -8.88 -16.82
CA MET A 16 3.09 -10.03 -16.01
C MET A 16 3.90 -11.28 -16.35
N ILE A 17 4.18 -11.52 -17.64
CA ILE A 17 5.00 -12.66 -18.07
C ILE A 17 6.42 -12.53 -17.52
N ILE A 18 7.03 -11.34 -17.64
CA ILE A 18 8.36 -11.06 -17.11
C ILE A 18 8.38 -11.27 -15.59
N TRP A 19 7.38 -10.77 -14.87
CA TRP A 19 7.27 -10.91 -13.43
C TRP A 19 7.16 -12.37 -12.99
N LEU A 20 6.19 -13.12 -13.54
CA LEU A 20 5.97 -14.53 -13.20
C LEU A 20 7.18 -15.39 -13.56
N THR A 21 7.83 -15.14 -14.70
CA THR A 21 9.06 -15.83 -15.09
C THR A 21 10.20 -15.50 -14.11
N GLY A 22 10.33 -14.23 -13.70
CA GLY A 22 11.31 -13.83 -12.69
C GLY A 22 11.10 -14.52 -11.35
N VAL A 23 9.86 -14.58 -10.86
CA VAL A 23 9.50 -15.32 -9.64
C VAL A 23 9.82 -16.81 -9.79
N TRP A 24 9.52 -17.41 -10.94
CA TRP A 24 9.86 -18.80 -11.24
C TRP A 24 11.37 -19.06 -11.16
N LEU A 25 12.18 -18.18 -11.78
CA LEU A 25 13.64 -18.32 -11.75
C LEU A 25 14.20 -18.13 -10.34
N LEU A 26 13.65 -17.19 -9.56
CA LEU A 26 14.03 -16.99 -8.16
C LEU A 26 13.68 -18.20 -7.28
N LEU A 27 12.58 -18.89 -7.56
CA LEU A 27 12.16 -20.08 -6.83
C LEU A 27 13.16 -21.23 -7.00
N TRP A 28 13.67 -21.42 -8.23
CA TRP A 28 14.61 -22.51 -8.54
C TRP A 28 16.08 -22.11 -8.33
N GLY A 29 16.41 -20.82 -8.41
CA GLY A 29 17.77 -20.31 -8.31
C GLY A 29 18.69 -20.69 -9.47
N ASP A 30 18.16 -21.27 -10.55
CA ASP A 30 18.91 -21.73 -11.72
C ASP A 30 18.56 -20.95 -12.98
N LEU A 31 19.58 -20.47 -13.69
CA LEU A 31 19.48 -19.64 -14.89
C LEU A 31 19.81 -20.42 -16.18
N SER A 32 19.38 -21.68 -16.28
CA SER A 32 19.48 -22.44 -17.52
C SER A 32 18.43 -22.02 -18.55
N TRP A 33 18.76 -22.12 -19.84
CA TRP A 33 17.85 -21.80 -20.95
C TRP A 33 16.55 -22.63 -20.90
N GLY A 34 16.64 -23.90 -20.49
CA GLY A 34 15.47 -24.76 -20.30
C GLY A 34 14.56 -24.27 -19.18
N ASN A 35 15.14 -23.79 -18.07
CA ASN A 35 14.36 -23.27 -16.96
C ASN A 35 13.65 -21.95 -17.31
N ILE A 36 14.33 -21.07 -18.06
CA ILE A 36 13.73 -19.82 -18.56
C ILE A 36 12.54 -20.14 -19.49
N ALA A 37 12.72 -21.08 -20.43
CA ALA A 37 11.65 -21.48 -21.34
C ALA A 37 10.43 -22.06 -20.59
N ASN A 38 10.66 -22.91 -19.58
CA ASN A 38 9.61 -23.44 -18.72
C ASN A 38 8.90 -22.34 -17.92
N GLY A 39 9.65 -21.37 -17.39
CA GLY A 39 9.09 -20.21 -16.67
C GLY A 39 8.19 -19.35 -17.56
N ILE A 40 8.61 -19.07 -18.79
CA ILE A 40 7.79 -18.33 -19.77
C ILE A 40 6.53 -19.11 -20.12
N LEU A 41 6.66 -20.41 -20.41
CA LEU A 41 5.53 -21.28 -20.73
C LEU A 41 4.51 -21.32 -19.60
N LEU A 42 4.97 -21.52 -18.36
CA LEU A 42 4.10 -21.53 -17.19
C LEU A 42 3.43 -20.17 -16.97
N SER A 43 4.16 -19.07 -17.14
CA SER A 43 3.63 -17.70 -17.03
C SER A 43 2.51 -17.43 -18.03
N LEU A 44 2.65 -17.93 -19.27
CA LEU A 44 1.61 -17.85 -20.30
C LEU A 44 0.37 -18.66 -19.92
N ILE A 45 0.57 -19.90 -19.44
CA ILE A 45 -0.53 -20.77 -18.99
C ILE A 45 -1.30 -20.11 -17.83
N ILE A 46 -0.59 -19.62 -16.81
CA ILE A 46 -1.21 -18.94 -15.66
C ILE A 46 -1.96 -17.69 -16.12
N SER A 47 -1.34 -16.85 -16.95
CA SER A 47 -1.98 -15.63 -17.45
C SER A 47 -3.22 -15.91 -18.30
N TYR A 48 -3.25 -17.06 -18.97
CA TYR A 48 -4.41 -17.49 -19.76
C TYR A 48 -5.54 -18.04 -18.89
N LEU A 49 -5.22 -18.87 -17.89
CA LEU A 49 -6.21 -19.52 -17.02
C LEU A 49 -6.74 -18.61 -15.90
N ALA A 50 -5.91 -17.72 -15.39
CA ALA A 50 -6.22 -16.81 -14.30
C ALA A 50 -6.05 -15.34 -14.74
N PRO A 51 -6.95 -14.82 -15.58
CA PRO A 51 -6.89 -13.42 -16.01
C PRO A 51 -7.20 -12.52 -14.82
N LEU A 52 -6.17 -11.88 -14.27
CA LEU A 52 -6.35 -10.84 -13.26
C LEU A 52 -7.11 -9.66 -13.88
N PRO A 53 -8.14 -9.11 -13.19
CA PRO A 53 -8.76 -7.85 -13.59
C PRO A 53 -7.67 -6.80 -13.76
N ARG A 54 -7.68 -6.08 -14.89
CA ARG A 54 -6.69 -5.03 -15.12
C ARG A 54 -6.90 -3.95 -14.06
N LEU A 55 -5.91 -3.76 -13.19
CA LEU A 55 -5.85 -2.60 -12.31
C LEU A 55 -5.72 -1.37 -13.23
N VAL A 56 -6.77 -0.56 -13.33
CA VAL A 56 -6.81 0.65 -14.19
C VAL A 56 -6.04 1.80 -13.55
N THR A 57 -4.89 1.48 -12.94
CA THR A 57 -4.05 2.42 -12.23
C THR A 57 -2.80 2.67 -13.05
N ARG A 58 -2.58 3.94 -13.44
CA ARG A 58 -1.34 4.33 -14.10
C ARG A 58 -0.26 4.42 -13.02
N PHE A 59 0.60 3.42 -12.95
CA PHE A 59 1.78 3.49 -12.08
C PHE A 59 2.82 4.43 -12.68
N LYS A 60 3.33 5.34 -11.86
CA LYS A 60 4.52 6.11 -12.17
C LYS A 60 5.54 5.83 -11.10
N ILE A 61 6.43 4.88 -11.37
CA ILE A 61 7.49 4.51 -10.42
C ILE A 61 8.51 5.66 -10.38
N ARG A 62 8.73 6.21 -9.19
CA ARG A 62 9.72 7.26 -8.95
C ARG A 62 10.85 6.68 -8.10
N PRO A 63 12.01 6.29 -8.70
CA PRO A 63 13.04 5.51 -8.01
C PRO A 63 13.53 6.12 -6.70
N LEU A 64 13.72 7.45 -6.65
CA LEU A 64 14.15 8.14 -5.43
C LEU A 64 13.11 8.05 -4.30
N ALA A 65 11.82 8.17 -4.62
CA ALA A 65 10.74 8.03 -3.65
C ALA A 65 10.56 6.57 -3.20
N VAL A 66 10.77 5.59 -4.10
CA VAL A 66 10.79 4.17 -3.75
C VAL A 66 11.93 3.87 -2.78
N ILE A 67 13.15 4.33 -3.06
CA ILE A 67 14.30 4.13 -2.16
C ILE A 67 14.01 4.77 -0.80
N TYR A 68 13.46 5.99 -0.78
CA TYR A 68 13.11 6.68 0.46
C TYR A 68 12.04 5.93 1.26
N LEU A 69 10.98 5.44 0.60
CA LEU A 69 9.95 4.61 1.20
C LEU A 69 10.58 3.37 1.84
N VAL A 70 11.40 2.61 1.11
CA VAL A 70 12.01 1.36 1.58
C VAL A 70 12.93 1.62 2.77
N VAL A 71 13.85 2.58 2.66
CA VAL A 71 14.82 2.88 3.73
C VAL A 71 14.09 3.36 4.99
N ARG A 72 13.12 4.27 4.85
CA ARG A 72 12.36 4.77 6.00
C ARG A 72 11.50 3.68 6.63
N PHE A 73 10.86 2.85 5.82
CA PHE A 73 10.06 1.72 6.29
C PHE A 73 10.92 0.71 7.07
N LEU A 74 12.08 0.33 6.55
CA LEU A 74 13.00 -0.56 7.26
C LEU A 74 13.46 0.04 8.59
N TYR A 75 13.73 1.34 8.63
CA TYR A 75 14.04 2.04 9.88
C TYR A 75 12.87 1.95 10.88
N ASP A 76 11.64 2.22 10.44
CA ASP A 76 10.44 2.16 11.29
C ASP A 76 10.23 0.72 11.82
N VAL A 77 10.42 -0.31 10.99
CA VAL A 77 10.36 -1.73 11.39
C VAL A 77 11.41 -2.06 12.46
N VAL A 78 12.66 -1.63 12.28
CA VAL A 78 13.74 -1.88 13.23
C VAL A 78 13.44 -1.20 14.58
N VAL A 79 13.06 0.08 14.57
CA VAL A 79 12.72 0.83 15.78
C VAL A 79 11.55 0.21 16.52
N ALA A 80 10.49 -0.14 15.79
CA ALA A 80 9.32 -0.80 16.36
C ALA A 80 9.65 -2.18 16.94
N SER A 81 10.52 -2.96 16.27
CA SER A 81 11.01 -4.24 16.79
C SER A 81 11.72 -4.08 18.13
N PHE A 82 12.60 -3.08 18.25
CA PHE A 82 13.28 -2.78 19.52
C PHE A 82 12.31 -2.32 20.61
N HIS A 83 11.29 -1.54 20.26
CA HIS A 83 10.25 -1.12 21.18
C HIS A 83 9.47 -2.33 21.73
N VAL A 84 9.01 -3.23 20.86
CA VAL A 84 8.34 -4.48 21.28
C VAL A 84 9.27 -5.36 22.11
N ALA A 85 10.53 -5.50 21.72
CA ALA A 85 11.52 -6.26 22.51
C ALA A 85 11.69 -5.67 23.92
N LYS A 86 11.72 -4.34 24.06
CA LYS A 86 11.81 -3.64 25.35
C LYS A 86 10.57 -3.88 26.21
N LEU A 87 9.37 -3.89 25.62
CA LEU A 87 8.13 -4.20 26.34
C LEU A 87 8.16 -5.61 26.93
N VAL A 88 8.55 -6.59 26.13
CA VAL A 88 8.69 -7.99 26.56
C VAL A 88 9.73 -8.13 27.67
N LEU A 89 10.91 -7.52 27.52
CA LEU A 89 11.98 -7.57 28.53
C LEU A 89 11.58 -6.91 29.85
N LYS A 90 10.78 -5.83 29.80
CA LYS A 90 10.25 -5.16 30.99
C LYS A 90 9.10 -5.90 31.65
N ARG A 91 8.55 -6.96 31.04
CA ARG A 91 7.28 -7.58 31.43
C ARG A 91 6.18 -6.53 31.62
N ALA A 92 6.16 -5.52 30.75
CA ALA A 92 5.12 -4.51 30.76
C ALA A 92 3.80 -5.15 30.32
N ASP A 93 2.69 -4.64 30.84
CA ASP A 93 1.34 -5.00 30.40
C ASP A 93 0.86 -3.90 29.42
N PRO A 94 1.03 -4.10 28.10
CA PRO A 94 0.74 -3.05 27.13
C PRO A 94 -0.77 -2.82 27.00
N THR A 95 -1.19 -1.56 27.01
CA THR A 95 -2.60 -1.22 26.74
C THR A 95 -2.84 -1.25 25.24
N CYS A 96 -3.78 -2.07 24.79
CA CYS A 96 -4.14 -2.14 23.38
C CYS A 96 -5.33 -1.23 23.05
N ALA A 97 -5.37 -0.70 21.83
CA ALA A 97 -6.51 0.06 21.32
C ALA A 97 -6.73 -0.15 19.83
N VAL A 98 -7.89 0.28 19.33
CA VAL A 98 -8.20 0.27 17.89
C VAL A 98 -8.19 1.71 17.37
N ALA A 99 -7.29 1.97 16.42
CA ALA A 99 -7.21 3.22 15.69
C ALA A 99 -8.02 3.13 14.39
N ARG A 100 -8.94 4.07 14.19
CA ARG A 100 -9.56 4.35 12.88
C ARG A 100 -8.72 5.39 12.15
N ILE A 101 -8.28 5.07 10.94
CA ILE A 101 -7.48 5.94 10.06
C ILE A 101 -8.21 6.12 8.73
N GLN A 102 -8.30 7.36 8.26
CA GLN A 102 -8.83 7.71 6.95
C GLN A 102 -7.68 7.85 5.96
N THR A 103 -7.62 6.97 4.97
CA THR A 103 -6.64 7.07 3.88
C THR A 103 -6.99 8.20 2.93
N ARG A 104 -5.98 8.77 2.27
CA ARG A 104 -6.13 9.86 1.29
C ARG A 104 -6.46 9.33 -0.10
N SER A 105 -5.85 8.21 -0.46
CA SER A 105 -6.16 7.54 -1.69
C SER A 105 -7.51 6.80 -1.64
N HIS A 106 -8.24 6.87 -2.75
CA HIS A 106 -9.48 6.11 -2.99
C HIS A 106 -9.24 4.83 -3.82
N ASN A 107 -7.98 4.54 -4.15
CA ASN A 107 -7.60 3.35 -4.89
C ASN A 107 -7.37 2.18 -3.92
N ASP A 108 -8.12 1.10 -4.11
CA ASP A 108 -8.05 -0.16 -3.35
C ASP A 108 -6.63 -0.69 -3.19
N LEU A 109 -5.78 -0.50 -4.20
CA LEU A 109 -4.41 -0.97 -4.18
C LEU A 109 -3.58 -0.22 -3.15
N TYR A 110 -3.68 1.11 -3.10
CA TYR A 110 -2.94 1.91 -2.14
C TYR A 110 -3.47 1.70 -0.71
N LEU A 111 -4.77 1.51 -0.55
CA LEU A 111 -5.36 1.12 0.74
C LEU A 111 -4.80 -0.21 1.22
N THR A 112 -4.78 -1.22 0.35
CA THR A 112 -4.30 -2.57 0.68
C THR A 112 -2.80 -2.59 0.95
N ALA A 113 -2.01 -1.88 0.14
CA ALA A 113 -0.57 -1.74 0.35
C ALA A 113 -0.26 -1.01 1.67
N THR A 114 -1.01 0.05 2.01
CA THR A 114 -0.86 0.76 3.29
C THR A 114 -1.21 -0.15 4.47
N ALA A 115 -2.30 -0.92 4.37
CA ALA A 115 -2.69 -1.90 5.37
C ALA A 115 -1.60 -2.98 5.59
N GLY A 116 -1.03 -3.48 4.49
CA GLY A 116 0.08 -4.44 4.52
C GLY A 116 1.34 -3.85 5.16
N LEU A 117 1.76 -2.65 4.75
CA LEU A 117 2.91 -1.95 5.33
C LEU A 117 2.70 -1.68 6.82
N THR A 118 1.51 -1.26 7.23
CA THR A 118 1.19 -1.03 8.65
C THR A 118 1.29 -2.32 9.47
N THR A 119 0.83 -3.44 8.91
CA THR A 119 0.88 -4.76 9.58
C THR A 119 2.29 -5.32 9.67
N LEU A 120 3.18 -4.94 8.75
CA LEU A 120 4.59 -5.34 8.79
C LEU A 120 5.40 -4.56 9.84
N VAL A 121 4.92 -3.42 10.33
CA VAL A 121 5.54 -2.69 11.44
C VAL A 121 5.10 -3.35 12.75
N PRO A 122 6.02 -3.93 13.54
CA PRO A 122 5.68 -4.58 14.80
C PRO A 122 4.96 -3.62 15.75
N GLY A 123 3.95 -4.13 16.47
CA GLY A 123 3.12 -3.31 17.35
C GLY A 123 1.88 -2.72 16.68
N SER A 124 1.62 -3.03 15.41
CA SER A 124 0.31 -2.77 14.79
C SER A 124 -0.14 -3.88 13.85
N VAL A 125 -1.45 -4.11 13.77
CA VAL A 125 -2.06 -5.09 12.85
C VAL A 125 -3.33 -4.50 12.25
N ALA A 126 -3.43 -4.49 10.92
CA ALA A 126 -4.66 -4.08 10.25
C ALA A 126 -5.76 -5.13 10.50
N ILE A 127 -6.90 -4.69 11.05
CA ILE A 127 -8.08 -5.53 11.30
C ILE A 127 -8.95 -5.54 10.04
N GLU A 128 -9.24 -4.36 9.50
CA GLU A 128 -10.18 -4.20 8.40
C GLU A 128 -9.83 -3.00 7.51
N ALA A 129 -9.97 -3.18 6.20
CA ALA A 129 -9.79 -2.14 5.20
C ALA A 129 -11.08 -1.98 4.37
N LEU A 130 -11.81 -0.89 4.60
CA LEU A 130 -13.06 -0.56 3.93
C LEU A 130 -12.80 0.23 2.65
N LYS A 131 -12.86 -0.48 1.53
CA LYS A 131 -12.61 0.05 0.18
C LYS A 131 -13.50 1.24 -0.20
N HIS A 132 -14.80 1.18 0.11
CA HIS A 132 -15.75 2.22 -0.30
C HIS A 132 -15.50 3.59 0.34
N SER A 133 -14.86 3.59 1.52
CA SER A 133 -14.68 4.79 2.36
C SER A 133 -13.21 5.15 2.54
N GLY A 134 -12.27 4.30 2.10
CA GLY A 134 -10.85 4.48 2.41
C GLY A 134 -10.57 4.44 3.91
N LEU A 135 -11.33 3.64 4.67
CA LEU A 135 -11.12 3.54 6.12
C LEU A 135 -10.28 2.30 6.44
N LEU A 136 -9.27 2.50 7.29
CA LEU A 136 -8.41 1.46 7.81
C LEU A 136 -8.58 1.38 9.34
N TYR A 137 -8.98 0.21 9.84
CA TYR A 137 -9.01 -0.10 11.26
C TYR A 137 -7.77 -0.89 11.63
N VAL A 138 -7.01 -0.37 12.59
CA VAL A 138 -5.73 -0.95 13.00
C VAL A 138 -5.72 -1.17 14.49
N HIS A 139 -5.33 -2.36 14.90
CA HIS A 139 -4.98 -2.66 16.28
C HIS A 139 -3.61 -2.08 16.59
N VAL A 140 -3.50 -1.31 17.67
CA VAL A 140 -2.26 -0.68 18.13
C VAL A 140 -1.88 -1.30 19.47
N LEU A 141 -0.62 -1.72 19.56
CA LEU A 141 0.02 -2.21 20.78
C LEU A 141 0.65 -1.03 21.53
N ASP A 142 0.55 -1.05 22.86
CA ASP A 142 1.22 -0.10 23.76
C ASP A 142 0.80 1.37 23.57
N VAL A 143 -0.48 1.64 23.80
CA VAL A 143 -1.01 2.99 23.90
C VAL A 143 -0.77 3.54 25.31
N ASP A 144 -0.28 4.77 25.41
CA ASP A 144 -0.08 5.44 26.70
C ASP A 144 -1.45 5.59 27.42
N PRO A 145 -1.63 4.98 28.61
CA PRO A 145 -2.88 5.07 29.36
C PRO A 145 -3.14 6.48 29.92
N ASP A 146 -2.09 7.28 30.14
CA ASP A 146 -2.20 8.64 30.68
C ASP A 146 -2.63 9.62 29.58
N ASN A 147 -2.26 9.36 28.33
CA ASN A 147 -2.68 10.15 27.17
C ASN A 147 -2.97 9.29 25.93
N PRO A 148 -4.09 8.54 25.94
CA PRO A 148 -4.42 7.62 24.86
C PRO A 148 -4.77 8.35 23.56
N ARG A 149 -5.27 9.59 23.65
CA ARG A 149 -5.62 10.39 22.46
C ARG A 149 -4.37 10.80 21.70
N ALA A 150 -3.38 11.37 22.37
CA ALA A 150 -2.14 11.79 21.73
C ALA A 150 -1.39 10.60 21.11
N SER A 151 -1.29 9.49 21.83
CA SER A 151 -0.66 8.26 21.30
C SER A 151 -1.34 7.74 20.02
N LEU A 152 -2.67 7.74 20.01
CA LEU A 152 -3.42 7.34 18.81
C LEU A 152 -3.30 8.36 17.67
N ASP A 153 -3.19 9.65 17.97
CA ASP A 153 -2.99 10.70 16.95
C ASP A 153 -1.59 10.61 16.32
N ASP A 154 -0.56 10.35 17.13
CA ASP A 154 0.80 10.09 16.64
C ASP A 154 0.85 8.82 15.78
N PHE A 155 0.17 7.76 16.21
CA PHE A 155 0.04 6.54 15.41
C PHE A 155 -0.66 6.82 14.07
N ARG A 156 -1.80 7.54 14.08
CA ARG A 156 -2.51 7.95 12.86
C ARG A 156 -1.61 8.75 11.93
N ALA A 157 -0.88 9.70 12.47
CA ALA A 157 0.07 10.52 11.72
C ALA A 157 1.18 9.67 11.06
N SER A 158 1.68 8.65 11.76
CA SER A 158 2.68 7.73 11.22
C SER A 158 2.15 6.91 10.04
N VAL A 159 0.92 6.41 10.12
CA VAL A 159 0.26 5.64 9.06
C VAL A 159 -0.01 6.52 7.85
N VAL A 160 -0.51 7.75 8.05
CA VAL A 160 -0.73 8.72 6.97
C VAL A 160 0.59 9.10 6.28
N ALA A 161 1.67 9.29 7.05
CA ALA A 161 2.99 9.56 6.47
C ALA A 161 3.54 8.36 5.68
N GLN A 162 3.23 7.13 6.09
CA GLN A 162 3.58 5.92 5.36
C GLN A 162 2.77 5.80 4.05
N GLU A 163 1.46 6.11 4.10
CA GLU A 163 0.62 6.21 2.90
C GLU A 163 1.17 7.25 1.92
N GLU A 164 1.54 8.44 2.40
CA GLU A 164 2.12 9.49 1.54
C GLU A 164 3.40 8.99 0.83
N ARG A 165 4.31 8.33 1.56
CA ARG A 165 5.54 7.75 0.98
C ARG A 165 5.21 6.73 -0.10
N LEU A 166 4.21 5.87 0.16
CA LEU A 166 3.74 4.90 -0.81
C LEU A 166 3.20 5.60 -2.06
N LEU A 167 2.29 6.56 -1.92
CA LEU A 167 1.73 7.31 -3.04
C LEU A 167 2.83 7.99 -3.85
N ARG A 168 3.78 8.67 -3.20
CA ARG A 168 4.90 9.32 -3.89
C ARG A 168 5.80 8.35 -4.63
N ALA A 169 5.89 7.10 -4.19
CA ALA A 169 6.73 6.08 -4.81
C ALA A 169 6.13 5.49 -6.09
N ILE A 170 4.80 5.28 -6.12
CA ILE A 170 4.15 4.48 -7.16
C ILE A 170 2.94 5.13 -7.84
N ALA A 171 2.33 6.17 -7.26
CA ALA A 171 1.14 6.81 -7.81
C ALA A 171 1.46 7.77 -8.96
N SER A 172 0.49 7.92 -9.86
CA SER A 172 0.55 8.93 -10.91
C SER A 172 0.50 10.35 -10.35
N ASP A 173 0.91 11.33 -11.16
CA ASP A 173 0.86 12.74 -10.77
C ASP A 173 -0.58 13.19 -10.47
N ASP A 174 -1.56 12.71 -11.26
CA ASP A 174 -2.98 12.98 -11.08
C ASP A 174 -3.50 12.42 -9.75
N GLU A 175 -3.15 11.17 -9.41
CA GLU A 175 -3.55 10.54 -8.14
C GLU A 175 -2.93 11.22 -6.91
N LEU A 176 -1.69 11.73 -7.03
CA LEU A 176 -1.06 12.51 -5.95
C LEU A 176 -1.77 13.84 -5.73
N LEU A 177 -2.11 14.54 -6.81
CA LEU A 177 -2.85 15.80 -6.73
C LEU A 177 -4.27 15.58 -6.18
N ASP A 178 -4.94 14.51 -6.59
CA ASP A 178 -6.26 14.12 -6.06
C ASP A 178 -6.20 13.75 -4.57
N ALA A 179 -5.10 13.17 -4.11
CA ALA A 179 -4.83 12.91 -2.69
C ALA A 179 -4.43 14.19 -1.92
N GLY A 180 -4.26 15.32 -2.61
CA GLY A 180 -3.90 16.61 -2.03
C GLY A 180 -2.40 16.82 -1.83
N TYR A 181 -1.53 16.05 -2.50
CA TYR A 181 -0.07 16.17 -2.42
C TYR A 181 0.51 16.86 -3.65
N ASP A 182 1.70 17.46 -3.50
CA ASP A 182 2.47 17.90 -4.67
C ASP A 182 3.10 16.71 -5.45
N THR A 183 3.61 16.98 -6.64
CA THR A 183 4.28 15.97 -7.48
C THR A 183 5.75 15.73 -7.09
N GLY A 184 6.22 16.33 -5.99
CA GLY A 184 7.57 16.16 -5.48
C GLY A 184 7.84 14.76 -4.92
N TRP A 185 9.11 14.47 -4.62
CA TRP A 185 9.51 13.19 -4.01
C TRP A 185 9.63 13.27 -2.47
N ARG A 186 9.76 14.48 -1.90
CA ARG A 186 9.89 14.68 -0.44
C ARG A 186 8.54 14.56 0.23
N CYS A 187 8.49 13.87 1.37
CA CYS A 187 7.29 13.84 2.20
C CYS A 187 7.08 15.20 2.87
N GLN A 188 5.86 15.70 2.81
CA GLN A 188 5.44 16.94 3.44
C GLN A 188 4.94 16.69 4.87
N GLY A 189 4.54 15.45 5.18
CA GLY A 189 4.07 15.07 6.51
C GLY A 189 2.57 15.34 6.71
N PRO A 190 2.03 15.02 7.90
CA PRO A 190 0.59 15.04 8.18
C PRO A 190 -0.05 16.44 8.09
N SER A 191 0.75 17.50 8.08
CA SER A 191 0.33 18.90 8.23
C SER A 191 -0.14 19.58 6.94
N TYR A 192 -0.14 18.90 5.79
CA TYR A 192 -0.58 19.49 4.51
C TYR A 192 -2.05 19.17 4.13
N PHE A 193 -2.89 18.72 5.06
CA PHE A 193 -4.31 18.49 4.77
C PHE A 193 -5.00 19.79 4.33
N ARG A 194 -5.32 19.90 3.03
CA ARG A 194 -6.10 20.98 2.45
C ARG A 194 -7.59 20.54 2.37
N PRO A 195 -8.49 21.08 3.21
CA PRO A 195 -9.89 20.63 3.27
C PRO A 195 -10.71 20.91 1.99
N ASP A 196 -10.26 21.88 1.19
CA ASP A 196 -10.84 22.35 -0.07
C ASP A 196 -10.79 21.30 -1.21
N ALA A 197 -9.80 20.41 -1.20
CA ALA A 197 -9.67 19.36 -2.22
C ALA A 197 -10.83 18.34 -2.19
N VAL A 198 -11.43 18.12 -1.02
CA VAL A 198 -12.60 17.25 -0.85
C VAL A 198 -13.87 17.96 -1.33
N GLY A 199 -14.02 19.25 -1.03
CA GLY A 199 -15.17 20.07 -1.45
C GLY A 199 -15.26 20.25 -2.97
N ALA A 200 -14.16 20.66 -3.60
CA ALA A 200 -14.08 20.83 -5.07
C ALA A 200 -14.36 19.53 -5.85
N ARG A 201 -14.22 18.37 -5.19
CA ARG A 201 -14.44 17.05 -5.78
C ARG A 201 -15.88 16.57 -5.65
N LEU A 202 -16.57 16.87 -4.54
CA LEU A 202 -18.02 16.66 -4.44
C LEU A 202 -18.75 17.48 -5.50
N GLU A 203 -18.29 18.70 -5.75
CA GLU A 203 -18.81 19.57 -6.81
C GLU A 203 -18.55 19.00 -8.20
N ARG A 204 -17.35 18.44 -8.48
CA ARG A 204 -17.07 17.78 -9.76
C ARG A 204 -17.86 16.49 -9.97
N LYS A 205 -18.09 15.71 -8.91
CA LYS A 205 -18.88 14.47 -8.99
C LYS A 205 -20.36 14.78 -9.19
N ALA A 206 -20.86 15.82 -8.52
CA ALA A 206 -22.22 16.35 -8.72
C ALA A 206 -22.44 17.03 -10.09
N ALA A 207 -21.37 17.45 -10.77
CA ALA A 207 -21.44 18.01 -12.12
C ALA A 207 -21.44 16.95 -13.23
N HIS A 208 -21.22 15.68 -12.89
CA HIS A 208 -21.07 14.58 -13.85
C HIS A 208 -22.16 13.50 -13.74
N ASP A 209 -23.01 13.60 -12.71
CA ASP A 209 -24.27 12.87 -12.51
C ASP A 209 -25.45 13.72 -13.00
#